data_AF-A0A3B8JFQ3-F1
#
_entry.id   AF-A0A3B8JFQ3-F1
#
_cell.length_a   1.000
_cell.length_b   1.000
_cell.length_c   1.000
_cell.angle_alpha   90.00
_cell.angle_beta   90.00
_cell.angle_gamma   90.00
#
_symmetry.space_group_name_H-M   'P 1'
#
loop_
_entity.id
_entity.type
_entity.pdbx_description
1 polymer ?
#
loop_
_entity_poly.entity_id
_entity_poly.type
_entity_poly.pdbx_seq_one_letter_code
_entity_poly.pdbx_strand_id
1 'polypeptide(L)'
;EHAIDCYQNALKVRTRKAFPKEWINTQSNLALVFLERIQGDRAENLEQAIAYCQNALQVCTCETFPEQWANIQNNLALAYRDRLREERVANLEKAIDCLQNASQVFTLETFPEKWAWAQHNLATVYCELIDGNREQNLERAISCSQKALQVFTSRAFPEYWARTQMNLGNAYRERICGNRVKNLKQATICYQNALQVCTREAFPERWALIQANLSTVCYDKEQISETIKCCQLALEIYTPTSFPLYCFRGGRNLGNAAFTIRLWKEAIE
;
A
#
# COMPACT_ATOMS: atom_id res chain seq x y z
N GLU A 1 1.06 -7.40 -22.55
CA GLU A 1 0.82 -7.24 -24.01
C GLU A 1 -0.33 -8.10 -24.53
N HIS A 2 -0.21 -9.44 -24.60
CA HIS A 2 -1.30 -10.29 -25.12
C HIS A 2 -2.68 -10.07 -24.47
N ALA A 3 -2.73 -9.86 -23.14
CA ALA A 3 -3.99 -9.55 -22.45
C ALA A 3 -4.64 -8.24 -22.95
N ILE A 4 -3.82 -7.21 -23.23
CA ILE A 4 -4.29 -5.93 -23.76
C ILE A 4 -4.91 -6.14 -25.14
N ASP A 5 -4.21 -6.84 -26.04
CA ASP A 5 -4.70 -7.13 -27.39
C ASP A 5 -6.01 -7.93 -27.36
N CYS A 6 -6.10 -8.95 -26.51
CA CYS A 6 -7.31 -9.76 -26.33
C CYS A 6 -8.48 -8.90 -25.85
N TYR A 7 -8.29 -8.06 -24.84
CA TYR A 7 -9.36 -7.21 -24.33
C TYR A 7 -9.75 -6.10 -25.32
N GLN A 8 -8.80 -5.49 -26.01
CA GLN A 8 -9.09 -4.50 -27.07
C GLN A 8 -9.87 -5.13 -28.23
N ASN A 9 -9.54 -6.37 -28.61
CA ASN A 9 -10.34 -7.11 -29.60
C ASN A 9 -11.74 -7.46 -29.06
N ALA A 10 -11.86 -7.84 -27.78
CA ALA A 10 -13.15 -8.09 -27.17
C ALA A 10 -14.05 -6.84 -27.15
N LEU A 11 -13.48 -5.64 -26.97
CA LEU A 11 -14.19 -4.36 -27.04
C LEU A 11 -14.71 -4.00 -28.45
N LYS A 12 -14.29 -4.69 -29.52
CA LYS A 12 -14.87 -4.53 -30.85
C LYS A 12 -16.26 -5.19 -30.95
N VAL A 13 -16.51 -6.20 -30.12
CA VAL A 13 -17.76 -6.98 -30.10
C VAL A 13 -18.64 -6.59 -28.91
N ARG A 14 -18.03 -6.49 -27.73
CA ARG A 14 -18.68 -5.99 -26.51
C ARG A 14 -18.68 -4.49 -26.59
N THR A 15 -19.85 -3.87 -26.62
CA THR A 15 -20.00 -2.41 -26.71
C THR A 15 -20.91 -1.91 -25.58
N ARG A 16 -21.02 -0.59 -25.43
CA ARG A 16 -21.94 -0.01 -24.43
C ARG A 16 -23.40 -0.42 -24.66
N LYS A 17 -23.80 -0.63 -25.92
CA LYS A 17 -25.17 -1.02 -26.30
C LYS A 17 -25.36 -2.53 -26.28
N ALA A 18 -24.39 -3.27 -26.81
CA ALA A 18 -24.42 -4.72 -26.86
C ALA A 18 -23.47 -5.30 -25.82
N PHE A 19 -24.02 -5.99 -24.81
CA PHE A 19 -23.28 -6.57 -23.68
C PHE A 19 -22.68 -5.51 -22.73
N PRO A 20 -23.49 -4.62 -22.15
CA PRO A 20 -23.00 -3.52 -21.31
C PRO A 20 -22.20 -4.03 -20.10
N LYS A 21 -22.64 -5.11 -19.45
CA LYS A 21 -21.92 -5.69 -18.30
C LYS A 21 -20.56 -6.23 -18.70
N GLU A 22 -20.48 -6.97 -19.80
CA GLU A 22 -19.23 -7.54 -20.31
C GLU A 22 -18.29 -6.43 -20.82
N TRP A 23 -18.83 -5.36 -21.40
CA TRP A 23 -18.07 -4.18 -21.79
C TRP A 23 -17.45 -3.50 -20.55
N ILE A 24 -18.25 -3.25 -19.51
CA ILE A 24 -17.78 -2.70 -18.22
C ILE A 24 -16.66 -3.57 -17.62
N ASN A 25 -16.87 -4.89 -17.57
CA ASN A 25 -15.86 -5.82 -17.05
C ASN A 25 -14.58 -5.81 -17.90
N THR A 26 -14.70 -5.71 -19.23
CA THR A 26 -13.54 -5.65 -20.13
C THR A 26 -12.75 -4.35 -19.92
N GLN A 27 -13.42 -3.22 -19.72
CA GLN A 27 -12.79 -1.95 -19.37
C GLN A 27 -12.07 -2.03 -18.01
N SER A 28 -12.74 -2.58 -16.99
CA SER A 28 -12.15 -2.77 -15.66
C SER A 28 -10.90 -3.67 -15.70
N ASN A 29 -10.93 -4.74 -16.49
CA ASN A 29 -9.78 -5.63 -16.65
C ASN A 29 -8.63 -4.96 -17.41
N LEU A 30 -8.91 -4.14 -18.43
CA LEU A 30 -7.88 -3.33 -19.08
C LEU A 30 -7.23 -2.37 -18.10
N ALA A 31 -8.02 -1.70 -17.25
CA ALA A 31 -7.48 -0.82 -16.22
C ALA A 31 -6.52 -1.56 -15.29
N LEU A 32 -6.88 -2.76 -14.82
CA LEU A 32 -6.01 -3.58 -13.98
C LEU A 32 -4.72 -4.00 -14.70
N VAL A 33 -4.82 -4.40 -15.98
CA VAL A 33 -3.62 -4.77 -16.76
C VAL A 33 -2.67 -3.59 -16.90
N PHE A 34 -3.19 -2.38 -17.17
CA PHE A 34 -2.36 -1.18 -17.23
C PHE A 34 -1.79 -0.77 -15.87
N LEU A 35 -2.50 -1.02 -14.77
CA LEU A 35 -1.98 -0.82 -13.41
C LEU A 35 -0.78 -1.71 -13.09
N GLU A 36 -0.75 -2.93 -13.61
CA GLU A 36 0.32 -3.91 -13.34
C GLU A 36 1.41 -3.93 -14.43
N ARG A 37 1.20 -3.22 -15.54
CA ARG A 37 2.12 -3.23 -16.68
C ARG A 37 3.47 -2.61 -16.33
N ILE A 38 4.51 -3.45 -16.39
CA ILE A 38 5.92 -3.08 -16.17
C ILE A 38 6.56 -2.48 -17.44
N GLN A 39 6.09 -2.88 -18.62
CA GLN A 39 6.61 -2.38 -19.90
C GLN A 39 6.06 -0.99 -20.25
N GLY A 40 6.83 -0.20 -21.00
CA GLY A 40 6.45 1.15 -21.43
C GLY A 40 6.63 2.22 -20.36
N ASP A 41 6.13 3.43 -20.63
CA ASP A 41 6.18 4.53 -19.67
C ASP A 41 5.17 4.31 -18.54
N ARG A 42 5.66 4.32 -17.28
CA ARG A 42 4.81 4.04 -16.11
C ARG A 42 3.74 5.11 -15.93
N ALA A 43 4.06 6.38 -16.19
CA ALA A 43 3.09 7.46 -16.05
C ALA A 43 1.96 7.30 -17.08
N GLU A 44 2.28 6.99 -18.32
CA GLU A 44 1.29 6.75 -19.37
C GLU A 44 0.43 5.51 -19.07
N ASN A 45 1.02 4.41 -18.61
CA ASN A 45 0.25 3.23 -18.20
C ASN A 45 -0.80 3.58 -17.12
N LEU A 46 -0.44 4.42 -16.15
CA LEU A 46 -1.36 4.85 -15.10
C LEU A 46 -2.48 5.74 -15.63
N GLU A 47 -2.20 6.65 -16.57
CA GLU A 47 -3.25 7.44 -17.23
C GLU A 47 -4.21 6.56 -18.04
N GLN A 48 -3.69 5.54 -18.74
CA GLN A 48 -4.54 4.58 -19.44
C GLN A 48 -5.45 3.81 -18.47
N ALA A 49 -4.92 3.37 -17.33
CA ALA A 49 -5.73 2.72 -16.30
C ALA A 49 -6.86 3.62 -15.79
N ILE A 50 -6.55 4.89 -15.50
CA ILE A 50 -7.54 5.90 -15.09
C ILE A 50 -8.61 6.07 -16.19
N ALA A 51 -8.20 6.21 -17.45
CA ALA A 51 -9.11 6.39 -18.58
C ALA A 51 -10.05 5.19 -18.76
N TYR A 52 -9.56 3.96 -18.67
CA TYR A 52 -10.41 2.76 -18.75
C TYR A 52 -11.41 2.67 -17.60
N CYS A 53 -10.99 2.97 -16.37
CA CYS A 53 -11.90 3.05 -15.22
C CYS A 53 -12.98 4.13 -15.42
N GLN A 54 -12.59 5.35 -15.79
CA GLN A 54 -13.52 6.46 -16.02
C GLN A 54 -14.51 6.15 -17.16
N ASN A 55 -14.05 5.52 -18.24
CA ASN A 55 -14.92 5.08 -19.34
C ASN A 55 -15.96 4.06 -18.86
N ALA A 56 -15.57 3.10 -18.04
CA ALA A 56 -16.49 2.13 -17.47
C ALA A 56 -17.56 2.80 -16.59
N LEU A 57 -17.16 3.78 -15.76
CA LEU A 57 -18.06 4.54 -14.87
C LEU A 57 -19.07 5.44 -15.60
N GLN A 58 -18.90 5.71 -16.90
CA GLN A 58 -19.93 6.42 -17.68
C GLN A 58 -21.21 5.61 -17.88
N VAL A 59 -21.13 4.29 -17.75
CA VAL A 59 -22.27 3.36 -17.94
C VAL A 59 -22.52 2.53 -16.68
N CYS A 60 -21.48 2.28 -15.89
CA CYS A 60 -21.56 1.56 -14.63
C CYS A 60 -21.91 2.53 -13.50
N THR A 61 -23.10 2.40 -12.91
CA THR A 61 -23.50 3.18 -11.73
C THR A 61 -23.73 2.26 -10.53
N CYS A 62 -23.79 2.85 -9.32
CA CYS A 62 -24.05 2.09 -8.10
C CYS A 62 -25.43 1.40 -8.12
N GLU A 63 -26.44 2.02 -8.75
CA GLU A 63 -27.81 1.51 -8.81
C GLU A 63 -27.96 0.36 -9.81
N THR A 64 -27.22 0.42 -10.93
CA THR A 64 -27.38 -0.51 -12.05
C THR A 64 -26.44 -1.71 -11.97
N PHE A 65 -25.20 -1.48 -11.50
CA PHE A 65 -24.16 -2.49 -11.40
C PHE A 65 -23.33 -2.28 -10.12
N PRO A 66 -23.93 -2.41 -8.92
CA PRO A 66 -23.30 -2.01 -7.66
C PRO A 66 -21.91 -2.65 -7.46
N GLU A 67 -21.81 -3.96 -7.70
CA GLU A 67 -20.56 -4.69 -7.50
C GLU A 67 -19.48 -4.28 -8.50
N GLN A 68 -19.82 -4.18 -9.80
CA GLN A 68 -18.87 -3.76 -10.83
C GLN A 68 -18.43 -2.31 -10.60
N TRP A 69 -19.35 -1.44 -10.21
CA TRP A 69 -19.07 -0.06 -9.87
C TRP A 69 -18.06 0.03 -8.73
N ALA A 70 -18.29 -0.71 -7.64
CA ALA A 70 -17.37 -0.73 -6.51
C ALA A 70 -15.99 -1.35 -6.85
N ASN A 71 -15.93 -2.39 -7.70
CA ASN A 71 -14.66 -2.91 -8.19
C ASN A 71 -13.89 -1.85 -9.01
N ILE A 72 -14.58 -1.12 -9.90
CA ILE A 72 -13.96 -0.07 -10.72
C ILE A 72 -13.48 1.08 -9.87
N GLN A 73 -14.26 1.49 -8.86
CA GLN A 73 -13.87 2.49 -7.88
C GLN A 73 -12.59 2.08 -7.13
N ASN A 74 -12.49 0.82 -6.69
CA ASN A 74 -11.26 0.32 -6.07
C ASN A 74 -10.05 0.36 -7.03
N ASN A 75 -10.22 -0.04 -8.29
CA ASN A 75 -9.13 0.00 -9.29
C ASN A 75 -8.73 1.45 -9.60
N LEU A 76 -9.69 2.35 -9.74
CA LEU A 76 -9.46 3.77 -9.97
C LEU A 76 -8.70 4.41 -8.81
N ALA A 77 -8.99 4.00 -7.58
CA ALA A 77 -8.26 4.46 -6.41
C ALA A 77 -6.79 4.02 -6.41
N LEU A 78 -6.51 2.77 -6.79
CA LEU A 78 -5.14 2.29 -6.94
C LEU A 78 -4.40 3.09 -8.03
N ALA A 79 -5.08 3.38 -9.14
CA ALA A 79 -4.52 4.18 -10.23
C ALA A 79 -4.20 5.61 -9.80
N TYR A 80 -5.09 6.27 -9.05
CA TYR A 80 -4.82 7.59 -8.50
C TYR A 80 -3.72 7.57 -7.43
N ARG A 81 -3.72 6.57 -6.54
CA ARG A 81 -2.65 6.42 -5.54
C ARG A 81 -1.29 6.25 -6.20
N ASP A 82 -1.17 5.55 -7.33
CA ASP A 82 0.12 5.31 -7.97
C ASP A 82 0.48 6.36 -9.03
N ARG A 83 -0.45 7.28 -9.35
CA ARG A 83 -0.30 8.29 -10.41
C ARG A 83 0.92 9.19 -10.19
N LEU A 84 1.70 9.34 -11.26
CA LEU A 84 2.94 10.12 -11.27
C LEU A 84 2.77 11.55 -11.81
N ARG A 85 1.63 11.85 -12.44
CA ARG A 85 1.26 13.17 -12.97
C ARG A 85 0.32 13.87 -11.98
N GLU A 86 0.20 15.19 -12.12
CA GLU A 86 -0.56 16.07 -11.21
C GLU A 86 -0.03 16.09 -9.77
N GLU A 87 -0.64 16.93 -8.94
CA GLU A 87 -0.30 17.10 -7.53
C GLU A 87 -0.59 15.82 -6.73
N ARG A 88 0.40 15.39 -5.93
CA ARG A 88 0.33 14.15 -5.14
C ARG A 88 -0.89 14.12 -4.22
N VAL A 89 -1.14 15.22 -3.52
CA VAL A 89 -2.25 15.35 -2.57
C VAL A 89 -3.59 15.17 -3.26
N ALA A 90 -3.82 15.88 -4.37
CA ALA A 90 -5.07 15.81 -5.12
C ALA A 90 -5.35 14.39 -5.65
N ASN A 91 -4.30 13.67 -6.05
CA ASN A 91 -4.43 12.27 -6.44
C ASN A 91 -4.80 11.37 -5.27
N LEU A 92 -4.20 11.55 -4.09
CA LEU A 92 -4.55 10.78 -2.89
C LEU A 92 -5.98 11.06 -2.40
N GLU A 93 -6.45 12.31 -2.49
CA GLU A 93 -7.83 12.68 -2.18
C GLU A 93 -8.82 11.98 -3.13
N LYS A 94 -8.56 12.00 -4.44
CA LYS A 94 -9.36 11.24 -5.42
C LYS A 94 -9.37 9.73 -5.11
N ALA A 95 -8.24 9.17 -4.67
CA ALA A 95 -8.17 7.77 -4.27
C ALA A 95 -9.01 7.46 -3.03
N ILE A 96 -9.02 8.35 -2.03
CA ILE A 96 -9.88 8.23 -0.84
C ILE A 96 -11.35 8.21 -1.26
N ASP A 97 -11.79 9.16 -2.08
CA ASP A 97 -13.18 9.25 -2.54
C ASP A 97 -13.62 7.97 -3.24
N CYS A 98 -12.76 7.45 -4.12
CA CYS A 98 -13.01 6.20 -4.84
C CYS A 98 -13.13 5.00 -3.88
N LEU A 99 -12.26 4.87 -2.87
CA LEU A 99 -12.35 3.76 -1.91
C LEU A 99 -13.54 3.89 -0.94
N GLN A 100 -13.92 5.12 -0.58
CA GLN A 100 -15.13 5.38 0.19
C GLN A 100 -16.37 4.99 -0.62
N ASN A 101 -16.40 5.32 -1.91
CA ASN A 101 -17.43 4.86 -2.85
C ASN A 101 -17.50 3.33 -2.90
N ALA A 102 -16.38 2.63 -3.09
CA ALA A 102 -16.36 1.17 -3.08
C ALA A 102 -16.89 0.58 -1.76
N SER A 103 -16.61 1.24 -0.63
CA SER A 103 -17.07 0.84 0.71
C SER A 103 -18.57 1.08 0.96
N GLN A 104 -19.31 1.73 0.05
CA GLN A 104 -20.77 1.81 0.11
C GLN A 104 -21.43 0.48 -0.30
N VAL A 105 -20.78 -0.29 -1.17
CA VAL A 105 -21.27 -1.58 -1.67
C VAL A 105 -20.57 -2.74 -0.97
N PHE A 106 -19.24 -2.67 -0.87
CA PHE A 106 -18.49 -3.68 -0.14
C PHE A 106 -18.61 -3.41 1.34
N THR A 107 -19.35 -4.24 2.05
CA THR A 107 -19.44 -4.22 3.51
C THR A 107 -18.87 -5.51 4.09
N LEU A 108 -18.60 -5.53 5.40
CA LEU A 108 -18.11 -6.71 6.09
C LEU A 108 -19.08 -7.91 5.96
N GLU A 109 -20.37 -7.63 5.92
CA GLU A 109 -21.44 -8.64 5.88
C GLU A 109 -21.65 -9.22 4.48
N THR A 110 -21.52 -8.40 3.44
CA THR A 110 -21.86 -8.78 2.06
C THR A 110 -20.66 -9.23 1.25
N PHE A 111 -19.53 -8.54 1.40
CA PHE A 111 -18.29 -8.81 0.65
C PHE A 111 -17.07 -8.65 1.57
N PRO A 112 -16.91 -9.51 2.59
CA PRO A 112 -15.89 -9.34 3.63
C PRO A 112 -14.47 -9.16 3.07
N GLU A 113 -14.10 -9.96 2.06
CA GLU A 113 -12.78 -9.88 1.42
C GLU A 113 -12.56 -8.56 0.68
N LYS A 114 -13.52 -8.16 -0.18
CA LYS A 114 -13.41 -6.91 -0.95
C LYS A 114 -13.47 -5.68 -0.05
N TRP A 115 -14.29 -5.73 1.00
CA TRP A 115 -14.34 -4.71 2.02
C TRP A 115 -12.99 -4.58 2.72
N ALA A 116 -12.38 -5.69 3.13
CA ALA A 116 -11.06 -5.68 3.76
C ALA A 116 -9.96 -5.14 2.83
N TRP A 117 -10.02 -5.43 1.52
CA TRP A 117 -9.11 -4.81 0.55
C TRP A 117 -9.31 -3.29 0.45
N ALA A 118 -10.56 -2.83 0.38
CA ALA A 118 -10.86 -1.40 0.36
C ALA A 118 -10.36 -0.69 1.64
N GLN A 119 -10.56 -1.30 2.81
CA GLN A 119 -10.04 -0.79 4.08
C GLN A 119 -8.50 -0.80 4.13
N HIS A 120 -7.84 -1.84 3.64
CA HIS A 120 -6.38 -1.89 3.53
C HIS A 120 -5.83 -0.76 2.63
N ASN A 121 -6.47 -0.54 1.49
CA ASN A 121 -6.09 0.53 0.56
C ASN A 121 -6.33 1.91 1.17
N LEU A 122 -7.47 2.13 1.85
CA LEU A 122 -7.75 3.39 2.56
C LEU A 122 -6.67 3.67 3.62
N ALA A 123 -6.30 2.65 4.39
CA ALA A 123 -5.25 2.79 5.39
C ALA A 123 -3.91 3.22 4.78
N THR A 124 -3.56 2.64 3.64
CA THR A 124 -2.34 2.98 2.90
C THR A 124 -2.38 4.45 2.44
N VAL A 125 -3.48 4.87 1.80
CA VAL A 125 -3.63 6.23 1.27
C VAL A 125 -3.62 7.27 2.39
N TYR A 126 -4.31 7.01 3.51
CA TYR A 126 -4.28 7.91 4.67
C TYR A 126 -2.88 8.01 5.31
N CYS A 127 -2.11 6.91 5.34
CA CYS A 127 -0.71 6.95 5.78
C CYS A 127 0.18 7.80 4.86
N GLU A 128 -0.09 7.81 3.56
CA GLU A 128 0.67 8.59 2.56
C GLU A 128 0.26 10.06 2.49
N LEU A 129 -0.98 10.40 2.87
CA LEU A 129 -1.49 11.76 2.86
C LEU A 129 -0.90 12.56 4.03
N ILE A 130 0.23 13.23 3.76
CA ILE A 130 0.98 14.02 4.75
C ILE A 130 0.32 15.39 4.98
N ASP A 131 -0.22 15.99 3.93
CA ASP A 131 -0.82 17.33 3.99
C ASP A 131 -2.23 17.31 4.62
N GLY A 132 -2.68 18.48 5.06
CA GLY A 132 -3.96 18.66 5.77
C GLY A 132 -3.89 18.21 7.23
N ASN A 133 -4.97 17.59 7.73
CA ASN A 133 -5.04 17.13 9.12
C ASN A 133 -4.34 15.77 9.27
N ARG A 134 -3.00 15.80 9.33
CA ARG A 134 -2.16 14.61 9.45
C ARG A 134 -2.52 13.72 10.63
N GLU A 135 -2.86 14.33 11.76
CA GLU A 135 -3.29 13.63 12.97
C GLU A 135 -4.53 12.77 12.69
N GLN A 136 -5.58 13.38 12.12
CA GLN A 136 -6.80 12.68 11.79
C GLN A 136 -6.59 11.61 10.72
N ASN A 137 -5.73 11.86 9.74
CA ASN A 137 -5.40 10.88 8.71
C ASN A 137 -4.73 9.64 9.32
N LEU A 138 -3.81 9.80 10.27
CA LEU A 138 -3.17 8.67 10.95
C LEU A 138 -4.18 7.86 11.79
N GLU A 139 -5.12 8.50 12.49
CA GLU A 139 -6.19 7.79 13.20
C GLU A 139 -7.10 7.01 12.24
N ARG A 140 -7.44 7.60 11.08
CA ARG A 140 -8.19 6.91 10.02
C ARG A 140 -7.41 5.72 9.47
N ALA A 141 -6.10 5.87 9.25
CA ALA A 141 -5.24 4.78 8.78
C ALA A 141 -5.19 3.60 9.76
N ILE A 142 -5.09 3.90 11.06
CA ILE A 142 -5.14 2.88 12.13
C ILE A 142 -6.50 2.18 12.11
N SER A 143 -7.60 2.94 12.09
CA SER A 143 -8.97 2.38 12.08
C SER A 143 -9.21 1.48 10.86
N CYS A 144 -8.85 1.94 9.66
CA CYS A 144 -8.99 1.17 8.43
C CYS A 144 -8.12 -0.09 8.43
N SER A 145 -6.88 -0.01 8.93
CA SER A 145 -6.02 -1.19 9.06
C SER A 145 -6.63 -2.22 10.03
N GLN A 146 -7.13 -1.78 11.18
CA GLN A 146 -7.80 -2.66 12.15
C GLN A 146 -9.05 -3.32 11.57
N LYS A 147 -9.84 -2.60 10.77
CA LYS A 147 -10.98 -3.14 10.02
C LYS A 147 -10.55 -4.24 9.04
N ALA A 148 -9.54 -3.97 8.22
CA ALA A 148 -9.01 -4.97 7.28
C ALA A 148 -8.50 -6.23 8.00
N LEU A 149 -7.87 -6.09 9.17
CA LEU A 149 -7.38 -7.19 10.01
C LEU A 149 -8.49 -8.01 10.70
N GLN A 150 -9.77 -7.63 10.60
CA GLN A 150 -10.88 -8.49 11.01
C GLN A 150 -11.09 -9.65 10.03
N VAL A 151 -10.70 -9.47 8.77
CA VAL A 151 -10.86 -10.48 7.70
C VAL A 151 -9.50 -11.07 7.33
N PHE A 152 -8.48 -10.23 7.14
CA PHE A 152 -7.12 -10.69 6.93
C PHE A 152 -6.56 -11.21 8.24
N THR A 153 -6.12 -12.46 8.24
CA THR A 153 -5.49 -13.13 9.37
C THR A 153 -4.22 -13.84 8.92
N SER A 154 -3.38 -14.29 9.84
CA SER A 154 -2.19 -15.06 9.47
C SER A 154 -2.51 -16.38 8.77
N ARG A 155 -3.74 -16.90 8.92
CA ARG A 155 -4.22 -18.13 8.24
C ARG A 155 -4.94 -17.83 6.93
N ALA A 156 -5.76 -16.78 6.91
CA ALA A 156 -6.53 -16.37 5.74
C ALA A 156 -5.93 -15.07 5.18
N PHE A 157 -5.41 -15.14 3.96
CA PHE A 157 -4.71 -14.03 3.29
C PHE A 157 -3.42 -13.61 4.03
N PRO A 158 -2.46 -14.53 4.28
CA PRO A 158 -1.27 -14.25 5.08
C PRO A 158 -0.46 -13.06 4.55
N GLU A 159 -0.36 -12.91 3.23
CA GLU A 159 0.36 -11.79 2.63
C GLU A 159 -0.34 -10.44 2.90
N TYR A 160 -1.66 -10.36 2.69
CA TYR A 160 -2.41 -9.13 2.96
C TYR A 160 -2.46 -8.82 4.46
N TRP A 161 -2.53 -9.83 5.31
CA TRP A 161 -2.40 -9.66 6.75
C TRP A 161 -1.05 -9.02 7.12
N ALA A 162 0.05 -9.56 6.60
CA ALA A 162 1.39 -9.02 6.89
C ALA A 162 1.59 -7.60 6.34
N ARG A 163 1.10 -7.31 5.12
CA ARG A 163 1.12 -5.95 4.54
C ARG A 163 0.29 -4.98 5.36
N THR A 164 -0.89 -5.40 5.84
CA THR A 164 -1.76 -4.56 6.67
C THR A 164 -1.13 -4.32 8.05
N GLN A 165 -0.49 -5.33 8.64
CA GLN A 165 0.28 -5.18 9.88
C GLN A 165 1.44 -4.19 9.68
N MET A 166 2.18 -4.28 8.58
CA MET A 166 3.24 -3.31 8.28
C MET A 166 2.69 -1.88 8.19
N ASN A 167 1.57 -1.67 7.50
CA ASN A 167 0.94 -0.35 7.37
C ASN A 167 0.41 0.17 8.72
N LEU A 168 -0.18 -0.70 9.53
CA LEU A 168 -0.61 -0.36 10.89
C LEU A 168 0.59 0.01 11.78
N GLY A 169 1.70 -0.70 11.63
CA GLY A 169 2.96 -0.39 12.32
C GLY A 169 3.51 0.98 11.93
N ASN A 170 3.49 1.31 10.63
CA ASN A 170 3.86 2.64 10.14
C ASN A 170 2.94 3.72 10.72
N ALA A 171 1.61 3.49 10.71
CA ALA A 171 0.65 4.44 11.25
C ALA A 171 0.88 4.69 12.75
N TYR A 172 1.12 3.64 13.54
CA TYR A 172 1.46 3.79 14.96
C TYR A 172 2.80 4.49 15.19
N ARG A 173 3.82 4.21 14.36
CA ARG A 173 5.12 4.89 14.45
C ARG A 173 4.98 6.39 14.16
N GLU A 174 4.13 6.80 13.23
CA GLU A 174 3.94 8.21 12.89
C GLU A 174 2.86 8.90 13.74
N ARG A 175 2.09 8.13 14.52
CA ARG A 175 0.94 8.64 15.30
C ARG A 175 1.33 9.78 16.24
N ILE A 176 0.65 10.91 16.07
CA ILE A 176 0.85 12.16 16.81
C ILE A 176 0.14 12.11 18.17
N CYS A 177 -1.10 11.60 18.21
CA CYS A 177 -1.88 11.51 19.44
C CYS A 177 -1.42 10.41 20.40
N GLY A 178 -1.70 10.62 21.69
CA GLY A 178 -1.57 9.62 22.73
C GLY A 178 -0.14 9.47 23.25
N ASN A 179 0.11 8.35 23.93
CA ASN A 179 1.41 8.12 24.56
C ASN A 179 2.41 7.53 23.55
N ARG A 180 3.50 8.25 23.26
CA ARG A 180 4.55 7.85 22.31
C ARG A 180 5.10 6.45 22.58
N VAL A 181 5.38 6.12 23.83
CA VAL A 181 5.91 4.79 24.21
C VAL A 181 4.91 3.68 23.88
N LYS A 182 3.61 3.89 24.15
CA LYS A 182 2.56 2.92 23.77
C LYS A 182 2.44 2.79 22.25
N ASN A 183 2.50 3.89 21.52
CA ASN A 183 2.45 3.88 20.06
C ASN A 183 3.63 3.09 19.46
N LEU A 184 4.86 3.35 19.92
CA LEU A 184 6.05 2.61 19.47
C LEU A 184 6.02 1.12 19.84
N LYS A 185 5.44 0.76 20.99
CA LYS A 185 5.18 -0.64 21.36
C LYS A 185 4.22 -1.32 20.38
N GLN A 186 3.11 -0.66 20.03
CA GLN A 186 2.17 -1.18 19.03
C GLN A 186 2.82 -1.33 17.65
N ALA A 187 3.60 -0.34 17.22
CA ALA A 187 4.35 -0.42 15.98
C ALA A 187 5.30 -1.65 15.95
N THR A 188 6.04 -1.89 17.05
CA THR A 188 6.93 -3.05 17.19
C THR A 188 6.15 -4.36 17.02
N ILE A 189 5.00 -4.51 17.70
CA ILE A 189 4.15 -5.70 17.63
C ILE A 189 3.67 -5.93 16.19
N CYS A 190 3.20 -4.88 15.52
CA CYS A 190 2.75 -4.95 14.13
C CYS A 190 3.84 -5.40 13.17
N TYR A 191 5.06 -4.85 13.29
CA TYR A 191 6.19 -5.29 12.46
C TYR A 191 6.60 -6.74 12.76
N GLN A 192 6.62 -7.15 14.03
CA GLN A 192 6.90 -8.54 14.41
C GLN A 192 5.85 -9.50 13.84
N ASN A 193 4.57 -9.12 13.84
CA ASN A 193 3.52 -9.89 13.18
C ASN A 193 3.77 -10.01 11.67
N ALA A 194 4.11 -8.90 10.99
CA ALA A 194 4.41 -8.92 9.57
C ALA A 194 5.61 -9.83 9.22
N LEU A 195 6.63 -9.88 10.07
CA LEU A 195 7.80 -10.75 9.91
C LEU A 195 7.50 -12.26 10.05
N GLN A 196 6.34 -12.65 10.59
CA GLN A 196 5.93 -14.06 10.62
C GLN A 196 5.63 -14.62 9.23
N VAL A 197 5.28 -13.74 8.28
CA VAL A 197 4.98 -14.10 6.88
C VAL A 197 6.05 -13.58 5.94
N CYS A 198 6.47 -12.33 6.14
CA CYS A 198 7.52 -11.70 5.35
C CYS A 198 8.87 -12.17 5.85
N THR A 199 9.33 -13.34 5.43
CA THR A 199 10.69 -13.83 5.73
C THR A 199 11.68 -13.35 4.67
N ARG A 200 12.98 -13.47 4.97
CA ARG A 200 14.05 -13.13 4.05
C ARG A 200 13.96 -13.93 2.75
N GLU A 201 13.58 -15.20 2.84
CA GLU A 201 13.53 -16.12 1.70
C GLU A 201 12.30 -15.88 0.83
N ALA A 202 11.15 -15.66 1.44
CA ALA A 202 9.89 -15.52 0.72
C ALA A 202 9.70 -14.10 0.15
N PHE A 203 10.07 -13.08 0.91
CA PHE A 203 9.84 -11.67 0.55
C PHE A 203 11.05 -10.80 0.96
N PRO A 204 12.24 -10.99 0.36
CA PRO A 204 13.49 -10.36 0.81
C PRO A 204 13.40 -8.83 0.93
N GLU A 205 12.85 -8.17 -0.08
CA GLU A 205 12.67 -6.71 -0.08
C GLU A 205 11.75 -6.24 1.05
N ARG A 206 10.58 -6.88 1.19
CA ARG A 206 9.61 -6.49 2.22
C ARG A 206 10.12 -6.81 3.63
N TRP A 207 10.81 -7.93 3.80
CA TRP A 207 11.49 -8.27 5.05
C TRP A 207 12.50 -7.19 5.43
N ALA A 208 13.37 -6.77 4.49
CA ALA A 208 14.35 -5.71 4.74
C ALA A 208 13.69 -4.35 5.03
N LEU A 209 12.56 -4.03 4.38
CA LEU A 209 11.78 -2.83 4.69
C LEU A 209 11.25 -2.85 6.13
N ILE A 210 10.72 -4.00 6.57
CA ILE A 210 10.22 -4.16 7.95
C ILE A 210 11.39 -4.04 8.95
N GLN A 211 12.57 -4.59 8.64
CA GLN A 211 13.77 -4.40 9.46
C GLN A 211 14.18 -2.92 9.56
N ALA A 212 14.19 -2.17 8.46
CA ALA A 212 14.47 -0.74 8.48
C ALA A 212 13.42 0.08 9.28
N ASN A 213 12.15 -0.34 9.24
CA ASN A 213 11.11 0.28 10.04
C ASN A 213 11.27 -0.03 11.54
N LEU A 214 11.65 -1.28 11.87
CA LEU A 214 11.99 -1.68 13.24
C LEU A 214 13.21 -0.93 13.77
N SER A 215 14.27 -0.75 12.96
CA SER A 215 15.46 -0.03 13.39
C SER A 215 15.12 1.41 13.81
N THR A 216 14.22 2.06 13.06
CA THR A 216 13.71 3.40 13.35
C THR A 216 12.91 3.42 14.66
N VAL A 217 12.02 2.45 14.87
CA VAL A 217 11.27 2.34 16.14
C VAL A 217 12.18 2.05 17.33
N CYS A 218 13.19 1.18 17.16
CA CYS A 218 14.18 0.89 18.19
C CYS A 218 15.02 2.12 18.52
N TYR A 219 15.37 2.92 17.52
CA TYR A 219 16.12 4.16 17.72
C TYR A 219 15.31 5.16 18.54
N ASP A 220 14.04 5.36 18.20
CA ASP A 220 13.11 6.22 18.95
C ASP A 220 12.84 5.73 20.39
N LYS A 221 13.07 4.44 20.66
CA LYS A 221 12.99 3.83 21.99
C LYS A 221 14.33 3.80 22.72
N GLU A 222 15.38 4.40 22.15
CA GLU A 222 16.76 4.39 22.66
C GLU A 222 17.37 2.98 22.78
N GLN A 223 16.86 2.01 21.99
CA GLN A 223 17.33 0.63 21.95
C GLN A 223 18.44 0.45 20.89
N ILE A 224 19.56 1.15 21.09
CA ILE A 224 20.60 1.35 20.07
C ILE A 224 21.17 0.03 19.53
N SER A 225 21.41 -0.97 20.38
CA SER A 225 21.92 -2.28 19.93
C SER A 225 20.96 -2.99 18.97
N GLU A 226 19.65 -2.88 19.21
CA GLU A 226 18.64 -3.49 18.32
C GLU A 226 18.49 -2.66 17.04
N THR A 227 18.65 -1.33 17.10
CA THR A 227 18.71 -0.48 15.91
C THR A 227 19.83 -0.92 14.97
N ILE A 228 21.05 -1.10 15.49
CA ILE A 228 22.21 -1.54 14.70
C ILE A 228 21.92 -2.87 14.02
N LYS A 229 21.41 -3.85 14.78
CA LYS A 229 21.06 -5.17 14.27
C LYS A 229 20.03 -5.10 13.14
N CYS A 230 18.93 -4.37 13.34
CA CYS A 230 17.91 -4.20 12.32
C CYS A 230 18.42 -3.45 11.07
N CYS A 231 19.30 -2.46 11.23
CA CYS A 231 19.95 -1.79 10.10
C CYS A 231 20.84 -2.75 9.31
N GLN A 232 21.67 -3.56 9.98
CA GLN A 232 22.51 -4.57 9.33
C GLN A 232 21.66 -5.57 8.53
N LEU A 233 20.59 -6.11 9.15
CA LEU A 233 19.67 -7.02 8.47
C LEU A 233 19.05 -6.38 7.22
N ALA A 234 18.63 -5.12 7.27
CA ALA A 234 18.08 -4.43 6.09
C ALA A 234 19.14 -4.25 4.98
N LEU A 235 20.39 -3.95 5.35
CA LEU A 235 21.50 -3.74 4.43
C LEU A 235 22.02 -5.03 3.77
N GLU A 236 21.65 -6.20 4.27
CA GLU A 236 21.91 -7.47 3.58
C GLU A 236 21.14 -7.59 2.25
N ILE A 237 20.03 -6.87 2.10
CA ILE A 237 19.21 -6.83 0.89
C ILE A 237 19.39 -5.51 0.14
N TYR A 238 19.43 -4.40 0.88
CA TYR A 238 19.60 -3.07 0.32
C TYR A 238 21.08 -2.74 0.15
N THR A 239 21.56 -2.86 -1.09
CA THR A 239 22.96 -2.62 -1.46
C THR A 239 23.09 -1.35 -2.31
N PRO A 240 24.31 -0.83 -2.51
CA PRO A 240 24.51 0.35 -3.38
C PRO A 240 24.03 0.13 -4.82
N THR A 241 24.09 -1.12 -5.31
CA THR A 241 23.62 -1.50 -6.65
C THR A 241 22.14 -1.84 -6.69
N SER A 242 21.60 -2.38 -5.59
CA SER A 242 20.20 -2.81 -5.49
C SER A 242 19.52 -2.01 -4.39
N PHE A 243 18.61 -1.11 -4.76
CA PHE A 243 17.92 -0.19 -3.84
C PHE A 243 18.83 0.90 -3.22
N PRO A 244 19.53 1.71 -4.03
CA PRO A 244 20.55 2.67 -3.57
C PRO A 244 20.03 3.67 -2.52
N LEU A 245 18.78 4.14 -2.66
CA LEU A 245 18.18 5.06 -1.71
C LEU A 245 17.94 4.42 -0.33
N TYR A 246 17.51 3.16 -0.31
CA TYR A 246 17.28 2.41 0.93
C TYR A 246 18.60 2.03 1.59
N CYS A 247 19.60 1.64 0.80
CA CYS A 247 20.96 1.41 1.26
C CYS A 247 21.54 2.67 1.94
N PHE A 248 21.43 3.83 1.29
CA PHE A 248 21.90 5.10 1.85
C PHE A 248 21.24 5.43 3.20
N ARG A 249 19.90 5.30 3.28
CA ARG A 249 19.15 5.55 4.52
C ARG A 249 19.54 4.57 5.63
N GLY A 250 19.68 3.29 5.29
CA GLY A 250 20.10 2.23 6.21
C GLY A 250 21.49 2.48 6.77
N GLY A 251 22.47 2.76 5.90
CA GLY A 251 23.86 3.07 6.29
C GLY A 251 23.96 4.31 7.17
N ARG A 252 23.26 5.40 6.81
CA ARG A 252 23.20 6.61 7.64
C ARG A 252 22.65 6.32 9.05
N ASN A 253 21.56 5.55 9.13
CA ASN A 253 20.94 5.22 10.42
C ASN A 253 21.84 4.30 11.25
N LEU A 254 22.53 3.34 10.61
CA LEU A 254 23.53 2.49 11.23
C LEU A 254 24.68 3.32 11.81
N GLY A 255 25.25 4.22 11.00
CA GLY A 255 26.36 5.07 11.41
C GLY A 255 26.01 5.98 12.60
N ASN A 256 24.82 6.60 12.56
CA ASN A 256 24.31 7.41 13.68
C ASN A 256 24.17 6.59 14.97
N ALA A 257 23.59 5.39 14.88
CA ALA A 257 23.40 4.51 16.03
C ALA A 257 24.73 3.99 16.60
N ALA A 258 25.65 3.57 15.73
CA ALA A 258 26.98 3.11 16.11
C ALA A 258 27.81 4.22 16.78
N PHE A 259 27.71 5.45 16.27
CA PHE A 259 28.32 6.64 16.87
C PHE A 259 27.84 6.88 18.32
N THR A 260 26.55 6.72 18.59
CA THR A 260 25.97 6.91 19.94
C THR A 260 26.61 6.01 21.00
N ILE A 261 26.97 4.78 20.63
CA ILE A 261 27.59 3.80 21.54
C ILE A 261 29.10 3.65 21.32
N ARG A 262 29.73 4.57 20.58
CA ARG A 262 31.19 4.63 20.34
C ARG A 262 31.75 3.40 19.61
N LEU A 263 30.95 2.75 18.77
CA LEU A 263 31.39 1.73 17.83
C LEU A 263 31.92 2.41 16.56
N TRP A 264 33.12 2.96 16.64
CA TRP A 264 33.70 3.84 15.61
C TRP A 264 33.93 3.14 14.28
N LYS A 265 34.24 1.85 14.29
CA LYS A 265 34.51 1.08 13.06
C LYS A 265 33.22 0.96 12.25
N GLU A 266 32.14 0.52 12.90
CA GLU A 266 30.80 0.40 12.34
C GLU A 266 30.16 1.75 12.00
N ALA A 267 30.64 2.84 12.58
CA ALA A 267 30.15 4.19 12.29
C ALA A 267 30.73 4.81 11.00
N ILE A 268 31.87 4.29 10.51
CA ILE A 268 32.63 4.86 9.39
C ILE A 268 32.55 3.96 8.14
N GLU A 269 32.28 2.65 8.30
CA GLU A 269 31.97 1.70 7.22
C GLU A 269 30.61 1.95 6.57
#